data_AF-A0A5C6N0L1-F1
#
_entry.id   AF-A0A5C6N0L1-F1
#
_cell.length_a   1.000
_cell.length_b   1.000
_cell.length_c   1.000
_cell.angle_alpha   90.00
_cell.angle_beta   90.00
_cell.angle_gamma   90.00
#
_symmetry.space_group_name_H-M   'P 1'
#
loop_
_entity.id
_entity.type
_entity.pdbx_description
1 polymer ?
#
loop_
_entity_poly.entity_id
_entity_poly.type
_entity_poly.pdbx_seq_one_letter_code
_entity_poly.pdbx_strand_id
1 'polypeptide(L)'
;MRKQRGEERRGEERRGEERRGEERRGEERRGEERRGVVIMCMGAEKIRELMLAAHKRQLTSGNYMFFNVDLFNASSYGNGSWRKGDKYDNNAKQAYASLNTVTLLRTVKPEFEKFSEEMKTSMKQVLRDCKDCESINMFAEGFHDAMLLYAIALYEAMKNGYSKLNGSEITSRMWNRTFEGIAGQVSIDENGDRNGDFSLIAMTNIGSGTYEVVANYFGGNGSFQLLPGISADRFTLKGRHKSPPEIPDNSCGLGVSALTGVIVGAVLGAVMLITFYFIRKNYKITIERRTQAEECNTAKHRQLREDSIRSNFSV
;
A
#
# COMPACT_ATOMS: atom_id res chain seq x y z
N MET A 1 -70.10 -49.79 4.90
CA MET A 1 -70.90 -49.17 5.97
C MET A 1 -70.43 -49.68 7.33
N ARG A 2 -69.81 -48.82 8.15
CA ARG A 2 -70.03 -48.74 9.61
C ARG A 2 -69.25 -47.55 10.17
N LYS A 3 -70.04 -46.54 10.59
CA LYS A 3 -69.71 -45.35 11.38
C LYS A 3 -69.59 -45.82 12.85
N GLN A 4 -68.57 -45.46 13.60
CA GLN A 4 -68.47 -44.38 14.61
C GLN A 4 -67.43 -44.89 15.64
N ARG A 5 -66.64 -44.09 16.36
CA ARG A 5 -67.05 -43.02 17.27
C ARG A 5 -65.79 -42.24 17.66
N GLY A 6 -65.90 -40.92 17.76
CA GLY A 6 -64.82 -40.05 18.23
C GLY A 6 -64.62 -40.14 19.75
N GLU A 7 -63.38 -39.92 20.17
CA GLU A 7 -63.04 -39.48 21.52
C GLU A 7 -62.30 -38.15 21.42
N GLU A 8 -62.88 -37.17 22.09
CA GLU A 8 -62.40 -35.81 22.26
C GLU A 8 -61.43 -35.80 23.45
N ARG A 9 -60.18 -35.39 23.25
CA ARG A 9 -59.22 -35.18 24.36
C ARG A 9 -58.63 -33.78 24.31
N ARG A 10 -59.26 -32.94 25.15
CA ARG A 10 -58.76 -31.79 25.92
C ARG A 10 -57.28 -31.41 25.66
N GLY A 11 -57.07 -30.23 25.08
CA GLY A 11 -55.76 -29.60 24.98
C GLY A 11 -55.24 -29.17 26.35
N GLU A 12 -53.99 -29.57 26.65
CA GLU A 12 -53.20 -29.05 27.75
C GLU A 12 -52.42 -27.82 27.27
N GLU A 13 -52.74 -26.67 27.86
CA GLU A 13 -52.04 -25.40 27.64
C GLU A 13 -50.72 -25.41 28.40
N ARG A 14 -49.60 -25.66 27.70
CA ARG A 14 -48.25 -25.58 28.30
C ARG A 14 -47.74 -24.15 28.24
N ARG A 15 -47.77 -23.51 29.40
CA ARG A 15 -47.16 -22.22 29.73
C ARG A 15 -45.67 -22.24 29.33
N GLY A 16 -45.29 -21.43 28.34
CA GLY A 16 -43.90 -21.27 27.92
C GLY A 16 -43.07 -20.60 29.02
N GLU A 17 -42.02 -21.27 29.48
CA GLU A 17 -40.94 -20.64 30.25
C GLU A 17 -40.10 -19.76 29.33
N GLU A 18 -40.13 -18.46 29.57
CA GLU A 18 -39.26 -17.47 28.95
C GLU A 18 -37.83 -17.66 29.45
N ARG A 19 -36.99 -18.37 28.68
CA ARG A 19 -35.55 -18.48 28.96
C ARG A 19 -34.89 -17.15 28.62
N ARG A 20 -34.66 -16.36 29.67
CA ARG A 20 -33.81 -15.18 29.70
C ARG A 20 -32.46 -15.53 29.05
N GLY A 21 -32.19 -15.00 27.86
CA GLY A 21 -30.94 -15.20 27.16
C GLY A 21 -29.78 -14.64 27.98
N GLU A 22 -28.88 -15.51 28.42
CA GLU A 22 -27.55 -15.08 28.89
C GLU A 22 -26.83 -14.44 27.70
N GLU A 23 -26.63 -13.14 27.80
CA GLU A 23 -25.77 -12.37 26.92
C GLU A 23 -24.34 -12.91 27.10
N ARG A 24 -23.93 -13.79 26.18
CA ARG A 24 -22.54 -14.27 26.11
C ARG A 24 -21.68 -13.06 25.76
N ARG A 25 -21.18 -12.41 26.79
CA ARG A 25 -20.07 -11.45 26.72
C ARG A 25 -18.90 -12.20 26.09
N GLY A 26 -18.72 -11.99 24.79
CA GLY A 26 -17.66 -12.64 24.02
C GLY A 26 -16.34 -12.34 24.70
N GLU A 27 -15.66 -13.38 25.18
CA GLU A 27 -14.25 -13.30 25.50
C GLU A 27 -13.54 -12.80 24.25
N GLU A 28 -12.98 -11.59 24.36
CA GLU A 28 -12.07 -11.01 23.40
C GLU A 28 -10.85 -11.92 23.36
N ARG A 29 -10.87 -12.88 22.42
CA ARG A 29 -9.73 -13.76 22.16
C ARG A 29 -8.53 -12.86 21.90
N ARG A 30 -7.58 -12.87 22.84
CA ARG A 30 -6.23 -12.31 22.69
C ARG A 30 -5.75 -12.59 21.28
N GLY A 31 -5.48 -11.52 20.54
CA GLY A 31 -5.34 -11.53 19.08
C GLY A 31 -4.34 -12.55 18.57
N GLU A 32 -4.83 -13.56 17.87
CA GLU A 32 -4.05 -14.18 16.81
C GLU A 32 -3.72 -13.08 15.79
N GLU A 33 -2.43 -12.88 15.50
CA GLU A 33 -2.03 -12.06 14.36
C GLU A 33 -2.70 -12.62 13.11
N ARG A 34 -3.69 -11.90 12.59
CA ARG A 34 -4.38 -12.29 11.36
C ARG A 34 -3.37 -12.28 10.23
N ARG A 35 -3.16 -13.46 9.64
CA ARG A 35 -2.37 -13.64 8.43
C ARG A 35 -3.28 -13.95 7.27
N GLY A 36 -2.91 -13.52 6.07
CA GLY A 36 -3.76 -13.74 4.91
C GLY A 36 -3.06 -13.51 3.58
N VAL A 37 -3.59 -14.17 2.56
CA VAL A 37 -3.25 -13.91 1.15
C VAL A 37 -4.38 -13.11 0.55
N VAL A 38 -4.05 -12.00 -0.12
CA VAL A 38 -5.01 -11.11 -0.78
C VAL A 38 -4.71 -11.09 -2.27
N ILE A 39 -5.64 -11.60 -3.08
CA ILE A 39 -5.52 -11.58 -4.54
C ILE A 39 -6.47 -10.53 -5.08
N MET A 40 -5.94 -9.61 -5.89
CA MET A 40 -6.63 -8.42 -6.37
C MET A 40 -6.66 -8.39 -7.89
N CYS A 41 -7.81 -8.09 -8.45
CA CYS A 41 -8.00 -7.82 -9.87
C CYS A 41 -8.79 -6.53 -10.03
N MET A 42 -8.07 -5.41 -10.18
CA MET A 42 -8.62 -4.06 -10.32
C MET A 42 -7.60 -3.16 -11.01
N GLY A 43 -8.04 -1.99 -11.49
CA GLY A 43 -7.15 -1.03 -12.15
C GLY A 43 -6.00 -0.56 -11.24
N ALA A 44 -4.87 -0.20 -11.86
CA ALA A 44 -3.61 0.14 -11.18
C ALA A 44 -3.77 1.17 -10.06
N GLU A 45 -4.64 2.16 -10.29
CA GLU A 45 -4.89 3.22 -9.32
C GLU A 45 -5.54 2.70 -8.04
N LYS A 46 -6.50 1.76 -8.18
CA LYS A 46 -7.19 1.13 -7.05
C LYS A 46 -6.28 0.18 -6.30
N ILE A 47 -5.41 -0.54 -7.00
CA ILE A 47 -4.32 -1.30 -6.36
C ILE A 47 -3.45 -0.36 -5.51
N ARG A 48 -3.00 0.77 -6.06
CA ARG A 48 -2.16 1.72 -5.33
C ARG A 48 -2.84 2.29 -4.09
N GLU A 49 -4.09 2.71 -4.22
CA GLU A 49 -4.91 3.21 -3.11
C GLU A 49 -5.04 2.15 -2.00
N LEU A 50 -5.32 0.90 -2.35
CA LEU A 50 -5.44 -0.21 -1.41
C LEU A 50 -4.11 -0.50 -0.72
N MET A 51 -3.00 -0.59 -1.47
CA MET A 51 -1.68 -0.85 -0.91
C MET A 51 -1.25 0.26 0.07
N LEU A 52 -1.51 1.53 -0.25
CA LEU A 52 -1.27 2.64 0.67
C LEU A 52 -2.12 2.54 1.93
N ALA A 53 -3.40 2.18 1.79
CA ALA A 53 -4.31 1.99 2.93
C ALA A 53 -3.92 0.80 3.82
N ALA A 54 -3.41 -0.28 3.22
CA ALA A 54 -2.88 -1.46 3.91
C ALA A 54 -1.59 -1.13 4.66
N HIS A 55 -0.68 -0.39 4.02
CA HIS A 55 0.58 0.06 4.63
C HIS A 55 0.34 0.98 5.82
N LYS A 56 -0.60 1.94 5.71
CA LYS A 56 -1.02 2.79 6.83
C LYS A 56 -1.56 1.99 8.03
N ARG A 57 -2.13 0.81 7.78
CA ARG A 57 -2.63 -0.13 8.79
C ARG A 57 -1.60 -1.20 9.19
N GLN A 58 -0.35 -1.04 8.78
CA GLN A 58 0.77 -1.95 9.08
C GLN A 58 0.56 -3.38 8.56
N LEU A 59 -0.29 -3.58 7.54
CA LEU A 59 -0.60 -4.89 6.97
C LEU A 59 0.47 -5.36 5.97
N THR A 60 1.34 -4.48 5.50
CA THR A 60 2.41 -4.79 4.53
C THR A 60 3.73 -5.22 5.19
N SER A 61 3.66 -5.71 6.44
CA SER A 61 4.82 -6.00 7.29
C SER A 61 5.19 -7.50 7.37
N GLY A 62 4.60 -8.33 6.50
CA GLY A 62 4.86 -9.77 6.42
C GLY A 62 3.70 -10.66 6.91
N ASN A 63 2.70 -10.09 7.59
CA ASN A 63 1.48 -10.81 7.98
C ASN A 63 0.54 -11.06 6.80
N TYR A 64 0.57 -10.20 5.79
CA TYR A 64 -0.21 -10.36 4.57
C TYR A 64 0.70 -10.42 3.35
N MET A 65 0.26 -11.20 2.37
CA MET A 65 0.86 -11.25 1.05
C MET A 65 -0.15 -10.77 0.04
N PHE A 66 0.23 -9.77 -0.74
CA PHE A 66 -0.64 -9.16 -1.73
C PHE A 66 -0.25 -9.65 -3.11
N PHE A 67 -1.26 -9.94 -3.92
CA PHE A 67 -1.13 -10.26 -5.32
C PHE A 67 -2.03 -9.34 -6.14
N ASN A 68 -1.52 -8.77 -7.23
CA ASN A 68 -2.36 -8.21 -8.28
C ASN A 68 -2.18 -8.99 -9.58
N VAL A 69 -3.23 -9.02 -10.39
CA VAL A 69 -3.24 -9.69 -11.68
C VAL A 69 -3.13 -8.64 -12.79
N ASP A 70 -2.04 -8.67 -13.55
CA ASP A 70 -1.77 -7.83 -14.72
C ASP A 70 -1.34 -8.70 -15.90
N LEU A 71 -2.34 -9.26 -16.59
CA LEU A 71 -2.11 -10.20 -17.69
C LEU A 71 -1.78 -9.51 -19.01
N PHE A 72 -2.29 -8.29 -19.23
CA PHE A 72 -2.33 -7.71 -20.57
C PHE A 72 -1.26 -6.65 -20.82
N ASN A 73 -0.47 -6.30 -19.79
CA ASN A 73 0.51 -5.21 -19.84
C ASN A 73 -0.12 -3.93 -20.40
N ALA A 74 -1.40 -3.69 -20.06
CA ALA A 74 -2.13 -2.53 -20.52
C ALA A 74 -1.95 -1.38 -19.52
N SER A 75 -1.93 -0.15 -20.01
CA SER A 75 -1.79 1.07 -19.21
C SER A 75 -2.78 1.13 -18.02
N SER A 76 -3.97 0.53 -18.18
CA SER A 76 -5.02 0.42 -17.16
C SER A 76 -4.66 -0.46 -15.96
N TYR A 77 -3.84 -1.49 -16.15
CA TYR A 77 -3.28 -2.33 -15.09
C TYR A 77 -1.96 -1.77 -14.52
N GLY A 78 -1.40 -0.78 -15.22
CA GLY A 78 -0.19 -0.05 -14.85
C GLY A 78 1.07 -0.88 -15.13
N ASN A 79 2.23 -0.26 -15.24
CA ASN A 79 3.51 -0.97 -15.41
C ASN A 79 4.02 -1.61 -14.10
N GLY A 80 3.14 -1.93 -13.15
CA GLY A 80 3.50 -2.30 -11.78
C GLY A 80 4.22 -1.21 -10.98
N SER A 81 4.32 0.02 -11.49
CA SER A 81 5.02 1.11 -10.79
C SER A 81 4.23 1.62 -9.59
N TRP A 82 4.90 1.63 -8.45
CA TRP A 82 4.47 2.34 -7.24
C TRP A 82 4.52 3.87 -7.38
N ARG A 83 5.38 4.37 -8.29
CA ARG A 83 5.72 5.79 -8.46
C ARG A 83 4.69 6.50 -9.33
N LYS A 84 4.10 7.57 -8.79
CA LYS A 84 3.21 8.50 -9.50
C LYS A 84 3.75 9.94 -9.54
N GLY A 85 4.87 10.23 -8.89
CA GLY A 85 5.37 11.60 -8.74
C GLY A 85 4.61 12.40 -7.69
N ASP A 86 3.90 11.73 -6.77
CA ASP A 86 3.15 12.39 -5.70
C ASP A 86 3.87 12.28 -4.34
N LYS A 87 3.34 12.96 -3.32
CA LYS A 87 3.90 12.97 -1.96
C LYS A 87 3.87 11.61 -1.25
N TYR A 88 3.18 10.61 -1.80
CA TYR A 88 3.00 9.28 -1.20
C TYR A 88 3.95 8.24 -1.80
N ASP A 89 4.77 8.59 -2.80
CA ASP A 89 5.64 7.65 -3.50
C ASP A 89 6.57 6.84 -2.59
N ASN A 90 7.12 7.45 -1.53
CA ASN A 90 7.94 6.72 -0.56
C ASN A 90 7.14 5.64 0.20
N ASN A 91 5.92 5.97 0.63
CA ASN A 91 5.03 5.01 1.29
C ASN A 91 4.53 3.96 0.30
N ALA A 92 4.26 4.35 -0.94
CA ALA A 92 3.87 3.42 -2.00
C ALA A 92 4.99 2.41 -2.25
N LYS A 93 6.25 2.85 -2.37
CA LYS A 93 7.41 1.96 -2.54
C LYS A 93 7.50 0.93 -1.41
N GLN A 94 7.36 1.36 -0.15
CA GLN A 94 7.38 0.45 0.99
C GLN A 94 6.18 -0.51 1.01
N ALA A 95 4.99 -0.04 0.67
CA ALA A 95 3.80 -0.89 0.57
C ALA A 95 3.96 -1.97 -0.51
N TYR A 96 4.45 -1.55 -1.68
CA TYR A 96 4.64 -2.36 -2.88
C TYR A 96 5.72 -3.43 -2.72
N ALA A 97 6.62 -3.31 -1.74
CA ALA A 97 7.53 -4.39 -1.36
C ALA A 97 6.81 -5.68 -0.90
N SER A 98 5.54 -5.58 -0.51
CA SER A 98 4.68 -6.74 -0.15
C SER A 98 3.72 -7.18 -1.27
N LEU A 99 3.76 -6.50 -2.42
CA LEU A 99 2.92 -6.79 -3.59
C LEU A 99 3.69 -7.65 -4.59
N ASN A 100 3.06 -8.73 -5.03
CA ASN A 100 3.53 -9.59 -6.11
C ASN A 100 2.58 -9.44 -7.30
N THR A 101 3.11 -9.24 -8.50
CA THR A 101 2.32 -9.09 -9.71
C THR A 101 2.35 -10.38 -10.51
N VAL A 102 1.18 -10.97 -10.77
CA VAL A 102 1.03 -12.09 -11.69
C VAL A 102 0.83 -11.53 -13.10
N THR A 103 1.69 -11.92 -14.03
CA THR A 103 1.62 -11.53 -15.45
C THR A 103 1.81 -12.74 -16.36
N LEU A 104 1.59 -12.58 -17.66
CA LEU A 104 1.88 -13.63 -18.63
C LEU A 104 3.38 -13.80 -18.80
N LEU A 105 3.82 -15.05 -18.94
CA LEU A 105 5.19 -15.36 -19.32
C LEU A 105 5.39 -14.93 -20.78
N ARG A 106 6.31 -14.00 -21.02
CA ARG A 106 6.73 -13.62 -22.36
C ARG A 106 8.21 -13.90 -22.52
N THR A 107 8.58 -14.59 -23.58
CA THR A 107 9.99 -14.77 -23.90
C THR A 107 10.49 -13.54 -24.64
N VAL A 108 11.58 -12.95 -24.17
CA VAL A 108 12.25 -11.88 -24.90
C VAL A 108 13.04 -12.55 -26.02
N LYS A 109 12.47 -12.51 -27.23
CA LYS A 109 13.09 -13.04 -28.45
C LYS A 109 13.34 -11.91 -29.44
N PRO A 110 14.44 -11.90 -30.20
CA PRO A 110 14.67 -10.90 -31.23
C PRO A 110 13.52 -10.80 -32.25
N GLU A 111 12.89 -11.93 -32.59
CA GLU A 111 11.74 -11.99 -33.48
C GLU A 111 10.52 -11.25 -32.89
N PHE A 112 10.31 -11.38 -31.57
CA PHE A 112 9.24 -10.70 -30.86
C PHE A 112 9.45 -9.17 -30.82
N GLU A 113 10.70 -8.73 -30.65
CA GLU A 113 11.06 -7.31 -30.69
C GLU A 113 10.75 -6.71 -32.06
N LYS A 114 11.18 -7.39 -33.13
CA LYS A 114 10.90 -6.98 -34.50
C LYS A 114 9.41 -6.93 -34.79
N PHE A 115 8.66 -7.98 -34.44
CA PHE A 115 7.20 -8.01 -34.54
C PHE A 115 6.56 -6.84 -33.78
N SER A 116 7.07 -6.53 -32.59
CA SER A 116 6.56 -5.41 -31.79
C SER A 116 6.77 -4.06 -32.45
N GLU A 117 7.92 -3.83 -33.07
CA GLU A 117 8.20 -2.60 -33.81
C GLU A 117 7.33 -2.45 -35.06
N GLU A 118 7.18 -3.53 -35.83
CA GLU A 118 6.32 -3.56 -37.02
C GLU A 118 4.86 -3.26 -36.66
N MET A 119 4.32 -3.94 -35.63
CA MET A 119 2.94 -3.72 -35.18
C MET A 119 2.71 -2.31 -34.66
N LYS A 120 3.64 -1.74 -33.88
CA LYS A 120 3.54 -0.33 -33.42
C LYS A 120 3.49 0.63 -34.60
N THR A 121 4.33 0.39 -35.61
CA THR A 121 4.38 1.22 -36.82
C THR A 121 3.06 1.16 -37.59
N SER A 122 2.53 -0.05 -37.84
CA SER A 122 1.26 -0.24 -38.53
C SER A 122 0.08 0.36 -37.77
N MET A 123 0.02 0.19 -36.44
CA MET A 123 -1.06 0.74 -35.62
C MET A 123 -1.07 2.27 -35.63
N LYS A 124 0.10 2.92 -35.56
CA LYS A 124 0.20 4.40 -35.64
C LYS A 124 -0.28 4.96 -36.97
N GLN A 125 -0.14 4.21 -38.06
CA GLN A 125 -0.64 4.63 -39.37
C GLN A 125 -2.16 4.53 -39.49
N VAL A 126 -2.76 3.50 -38.89
CA VAL A 126 -4.21 3.24 -38.95
C VAL A 126 -4.98 4.05 -37.91
N LEU A 127 -4.48 4.09 -36.68
CA LEU A 127 -5.10 4.77 -35.54
C LEU A 127 -4.32 6.04 -35.21
N ARG A 128 -4.74 7.15 -35.81
CA ARG A 128 -4.25 8.49 -35.40
C ARG A 128 -4.68 8.72 -33.94
N ASP A 129 -3.73 9.10 -33.09
CA ASP A 129 -3.88 9.37 -31.65
C ASP A 129 -4.11 8.15 -30.73
N CYS A 130 -3.54 6.99 -31.06
CA CYS A 130 -3.57 5.83 -30.15
C CYS A 130 -2.54 5.93 -29.01
N LYS A 131 -2.97 6.32 -27.81
CA LYS A 131 -2.13 6.40 -26.60
C LYS A 131 -1.67 5.03 -26.06
N ASP A 132 -2.48 4.00 -26.25
CA ASP A 132 -2.19 2.64 -25.73
C ASP A 132 -1.44 1.75 -26.74
N CYS A 133 -1.13 2.25 -27.93
CA CYS A 133 -0.42 1.51 -28.98
C CYS A 133 1.10 1.43 -28.75
N GLU A 134 1.62 1.97 -27.65
CA GLU A 134 3.04 1.93 -27.32
C GLU A 134 3.52 0.54 -26.85
N SER A 135 2.59 -0.36 -26.50
CA SER A 135 2.88 -1.73 -26.08
C SER A 135 2.01 -2.75 -26.82
N ILE A 136 2.61 -3.86 -27.23
CA ILE A 136 1.87 -4.97 -27.84
C ILE A 136 1.32 -5.85 -26.73
N ASN A 137 -0.01 -5.92 -26.66
CA ASN A 137 -0.73 -6.77 -25.71
C ASN A 137 -0.76 -8.24 -26.18
N MET A 138 -1.22 -9.13 -25.30
CA MET A 138 -1.36 -10.56 -25.59
C MET A 138 -2.29 -10.84 -26.77
N PHE A 139 -3.30 -10.01 -27.03
CA PHE A 139 -4.26 -10.29 -28.09
C PHE A 139 -3.62 -10.21 -29.48
N ALA A 140 -2.76 -9.23 -29.71
CA ALA A 140 -2.02 -9.12 -30.97
C ALA A 140 -1.06 -10.30 -31.18
N GLU A 141 -0.36 -10.72 -30.13
CA GLU A 141 0.46 -11.93 -30.11
C GLU A 141 -0.38 -13.18 -30.40
N GLY A 142 -1.51 -13.33 -29.70
CA GLY A 142 -2.42 -14.46 -29.84
C GLY A 142 -3.02 -14.58 -31.23
N PHE A 143 -3.40 -13.48 -31.87
CA PHE A 143 -3.91 -13.51 -33.24
C PHE A 143 -2.82 -13.82 -34.28
N HIS A 144 -1.60 -13.34 -34.08
CA HIS A 144 -0.46 -13.75 -34.89
C HIS A 144 -0.27 -15.28 -34.81
N ASP A 145 -0.21 -15.81 -33.59
CA ASP A 145 0.02 -17.24 -33.35
C ASP A 145 -1.16 -18.10 -33.79
N ALA A 146 -2.39 -17.59 -33.72
CA ALA A 146 -3.59 -18.26 -34.25
C ALA A 146 -3.51 -18.47 -35.76
N MET A 147 -2.97 -17.49 -36.51
CA MET A 147 -2.76 -17.64 -37.95
C MET A 147 -1.69 -18.67 -38.27
N LEU A 148 -0.61 -18.73 -37.49
CA LEU A 148 0.41 -19.78 -37.61
C LEU A 148 -0.19 -21.17 -37.35
N LEU A 149 -0.91 -21.33 -36.24
CA LEU A 149 -1.58 -22.58 -35.88
C LEU A 149 -2.55 -23.05 -36.96
N TYR A 150 -3.37 -22.13 -37.48
CA TYR A 150 -4.28 -22.41 -38.58
C TYR A 150 -3.54 -22.84 -39.84
N ALA A 151 -2.45 -22.15 -40.22
CA ALA A 151 -1.66 -22.49 -41.40
C ALA A 151 -1.06 -23.90 -41.30
N ILE A 152 -0.54 -24.25 -40.13
CA ILE A 152 0.01 -25.58 -39.85
C ILE A 152 -1.09 -26.65 -39.99
N ALA A 153 -2.22 -26.46 -39.31
CA ALA A 153 -3.32 -27.42 -39.34
C ALA A 153 -3.96 -27.56 -40.73
N LEU A 154 -4.11 -26.45 -41.46
CA LEU A 154 -4.61 -26.45 -42.84
C LEU A 154 -3.67 -27.21 -43.78
N TYR A 155 -2.36 -26.99 -43.67
CA TYR A 155 -1.37 -27.71 -44.47
C TYR A 155 -1.44 -29.23 -44.23
N GLU A 156 -1.51 -29.65 -42.96
CA GLU A 156 -1.66 -31.05 -42.58
C GLU A 156 -2.99 -31.65 -43.09
N ALA A 157 -4.09 -30.90 -43.03
CA ALA A 157 -5.37 -31.34 -43.57
C ALA A 157 -5.31 -31.51 -45.10
N MET A 158 -4.74 -30.54 -45.83
CA MET A 158 -4.60 -30.60 -47.29
C MET A 158 -3.71 -31.75 -47.75
N LYS A 159 -2.63 -32.05 -47.02
CA LYS A 159 -1.77 -33.21 -47.28
C LYS A 159 -2.52 -34.54 -47.19
N ASN A 160 -3.59 -34.60 -46.41
CA ASN A 160 -4.45 -35.78 -46.23
C ASN A 160 -5.70 -35.76 -47.11
N GLY A 161 -5.75 -34.92 -48.14
CA GLY A 161 -6.85 -34.88 -49.12
C GLY A 161 -8.08 -34.07 -48.67
N TYR A 162 -8.00 -33.36 -47.55
CA TYR A 162 -9.06 -32.45 -47.11
C TYR A 162 -8.93 -31.08 -47.75
N SER A 163 -10.02 -30.32 -47.77
CA SER A 163 -10.05 -28.93 -48.24
C SER A 163 -10.13 -27.95 -47.07
N LYS A 164 -9.91 -26.67 -47.35
CA LYS A 164 -10.14 -25.58 -46.37
C LYS A 164 -11.58 -25.50 -45.83
N LEU A 165 -12.54 -26.17 -46.47
CA LEU A 165 -13.95 -26.22 -46.04
C LEU A 165 -14.17 -27.26 -44.93
N ASN A 166 -13.22 -28.17 -44.70
CA ASN A 166 -13.30 -29.21 -43.68
C ASN A 166 -12.90 -28.65 -42.31
N GLY A 167 -13.71 -27.74 -41.76
CA GLY A 167 -13.40 -27.02 -40.52
C GLY A 167 -13.12 -27.93 -39.32
N SER A 168 -13.86 -29.04 -39.15
CA SER A 168 -13.64 -30.00 -38.07
C SER A 168 -12.29 -30.72 -38.18
N GLU A 169 -11.85 -31.03 -39.40
CA GLU A 169 -10.55 -31.68 -39.64
C GLU A 169 -9.38 -30.73 -39.36
N ILE A 170 -9.54 -29.45 -39.72
CA ILE A 170 -8.56 -28.42 -39.40
C ILE A 170 -8.53 -28.18 -37.89
N THR A 171 -9.69 -28.04 -37.26
CA THR A 171 -9.80 -27.74 -35.82
C THR A 171 -9.25 -28.86 -34.94
N SER A 172 -9.58 -30.12 -35.23
CA SER A 172 -9.02 -31.26 -34.49
C SER A 172 -7.49 -31.34 -34.59
N ARG A 173 -6.89 -30.89 -35.70
CA ARG A 173 -5.44 -30.79 -35.87
C ARG A 173 -4.81 -29.58 -35.17
N MET A 174 -5.61 -28.61 -34.73
CA MET A 174 -5.10 -27.49 -33.94
C MET A 174 -4.96 -27.84 -32.45
N TRP A 175 -5.64 -28.89 -31.97
CA TRP A 175 -5.70 -29.27 -30.56
C TRP A 175 -4.57 -30.23 -30.17
N ASN A 176 -4.35 -30.37 -28.87
CA ASN A 176 -3.34 -31.25 -28.25
C ASN A 176 -1.96 -31.18 -28.91
N ARG A 177 -1.44 -29.97 -29.08
CA ARG A 177 -0.16 -29.76 -29.75
C ARG A 177 0.56 -28.55 -29.22
N THR A 178 1.85 -28.54 -29.50
CA THR A 178 2.74 -27.44 -29.18
C THR A 178 3.45 -26.96 -30.43
N PHE A 179 3.54 -25.64 -30.61
CA PHE A 179 4.23 -25.00 -31.72
C PHE A 179 4.99 -23.76 -31.23
N GLU A 180 5.88 -23.25 -32.08
CA GLU A 180 6.63 -22.03 -31.78
C GLU A 180 5.85 -20.80 -32.27
N GLY A 181 5.42 -19.96 -31.32
CA GLY A 181 4.77 -18.68 -31.58
C GLY A 181 5.77 -17.52 -31.56
N ILE A 182 5.27 -16.29 -31.75
CA ILE A 182 6.14 -15.11 -31.86
C ILE A 182 6.86 -14.75 -30.55
N ALA A 183 6.22 -15.00 -29.41
CA ALA A 183 6.76 -14.68 -28.08
C ALA A 183 7.20 -15.92 -27.29
N GLY A 184 7.30 -17.09 -27.94
CA GLY A 184 7.66 -18.34 -27.30
C GLY A 184 6.76 -19.50 -27.70
N GLN A 185 6.99 -20.62 -27.01
CA GLN A 185 6.25 -21.85 -27.23
C GLN A 185 4.77 -21.68 -26.85
N VAL A 186 3.87 -22.14 -27.72
CA VAL A 186 2.42 -22.13 -27.52
C VAL A 186 1.93 -23.56 -27.49
N SER A 187 1.28 -23.95 -26.39
CA SER A 187 0.67 -25.28 -26.25
C SER A 187 -0.85 -25.15 -26.18
N ILE A 188 -1.53 -25.92 -27.03
CA ILE A 188 -2.98 -26.08 -27.05
C ILE A 188 -3.31 -27.44 -26.46
N ASP A 189 -4.19 -27.49 -25.48
CA ASP A 189 -4.58 -28.72 -24.81
C ASP A 189 -5.58 -29.57 -25.64
N GLU A 190 -6.01 -30.69 -25.07
CA GLU A 190 -6.96 -31.61 -25.69
C GLU A 190 -8.36 -31.04 -25.88
N ASN A 191 -8.71 -29.96 -25.16
CA ASN A 191 -9.98 -29.24 -25.28
C ASN A 191 -9.92 -28.10 -26.29
N GLY A 192 -8.74 -27.82 -26.86
CA GLY A 192 -8.53 -26.72 -27.80
C GLY A 192 -8.21 -25.39 -27.14
N ASP A 193 -7.87 -25.38 -25.84
CA ASP A 193 -7.56 -24.19 -25.09
C ASP A 193 -6.03 -24.01 -24.95
N ARG A 194 -5.56 -22.76 -25.00
CA ARG A 194 -4.14 -22.46 -24.80
C ARG A 194 -3.76 -22.66 -23.33
N ASN A 195 -2.75 -23.47 -23.07
CA ASN A 195 -2.11 -23.57 -21.76
C ASN A 195 -1.46 -22.22 -21.41
N GLY A 196 -1.87 -21.64 -20.27
CA GLY A 196 -1.39 -20.35 -19.81
C GLY A 196 -0.07 -20.46 -19.05
N ASP A 197 0.97 -19.82 -19.57
CA ASP A 197 2.24 -19.64 -18.87
C ASP A 197 2.26 -18.26 -18.22
N PHE A 198 2.70 -18.20 -16.96
CA PHE A 198 2.67 -16.98 -16.15
C PHE A 198 4.02 -16.71 -15.50
N SER A 199 4.32 -15.43 -15.25
CA SER A 199 5.43 -14.98 -14.44
C SER A 199 4.92 -14.29 -13.19
N LEU A 200 5.62 -14.50 -12.08
CA LEU A 200 5.43 -13.74 -10.85
C LEU A 200 6.54 -12.70 -10.76
N ILE A 201 6.16 -11.43 -10.64
CA ILE A 201 7.07 -10.29 -10.51
C ILE A 201 6.98 -9.77 -9.07
N ALA A 202 8.12 -9.51 -8.44
CA ALA A 202 8.17 -8.97 -7.09
C ALA A 202 9.33 -7.98 -6.91
N MET A 203 9.23 -7.13 -5.90
CA MET A 203 10.30 -6.18 -5.58
C MET A 203 11.47 -6.92 -4.93
N THR A 204 12.62 -6.93 -5.60
CA THR A 204 13.84 -7.59 -5.10
C THR A 204 14.75 -6.62 -4.36
N ASN A 205 14.68 -5.32 -4.67
CA ASN A 205 15.43 -4.27 -3.97
C ASN A 205 14.51 -3.09 -3.57
N ILE A 206 14.26 -2.94 -2.27
CA ILE A 206 13.39 -1.88 -1.71
C ILE A 206 14.04 -0.49 -1.78
N GLY A 207 15.38 -0.43 -1.69
CA GLY A 207 16.14 0.81 -1.77
C GLY A 207 15.90 1.51 -3.11
N SER A 208 16.14 0.77 -4.20
CA SER A 208 15.90 1.24 -5.57
C SER A 208 14.43 1.15 -6.01
N GLY A 209 13.64 0.27 -5.41
CA GLY A 209 12.28 -0.04 -5.84
C GLY A 209 12.23 -0.91 -7.11
N THR A 210 13.28 -1.71 -7.35
CA THR A 210 13.44 -2.56 -8.54
C THR A 210 12.58 -3.81 -8.43
N TYR A 211 11.89 -4.12 -9.54
CA TYR A 211 11.10 -5.33 -9.73
C TYR A 211 11.79 -6.29 -10.69
N GLU A 212 11.72 -7.57 -10.36
CA GLU A 212 12.25 -8.65 -11.19
C GLU A 212 11.24 -9.79 -11.22
N VAL A 213 11.31 -10.61 -12.27
CA VAL A 213 10.63 -11.91 -12.28
C VAL A 213 11.28 -12.77 -11.20
N VAL A 214 10.48 -13.42 -10.38
CA VAL A 214 10.94 -14.26 -9.26
C VAL A 214 10.51 -15.71 -9.37
N ALA A 215 9.49 -15.98 -10.18
CA ALA A 215 9.02 -17.33 -10.47
C ALA A 215 8.28 -17.38 -11.82
N ASN A 216 8.25 -18.55 -12.43
CA ASN A 216 7.44 -18.85 -13.60
C ASN A 216 6.53 -20.05 -13.33
N TYR A 217 5.33 -20.01 -13.89
CA TYR A 217 4.42 -21.14 -13.98
C TYR A 217 4.28 -21.56 -15.43
N PHE A 218 4.43 -22.86 -15.69
CA PHE A 218 4.28 -23.44 -17.01
C PHE A 218 2.99 -24.27 -17.05
N GLY A 219 1.99 -23.79 -17.79
CA GLY A 219 0.66 -24.40 -17.85
C GLY A 219 0.66 -25.79 -18.44
N GLY A 220 1.50 -26.04 -19.46
CA GLY A 220 1.54 -27.32 -20.16
C GLY A 220 1.95 -28.52 -19.28
N ASN A 221 2.70 -28.30 -18.21
CA ASN A 221 3.10 -29.36 -17.27
C ASN A 221 2.73 -29.05 -15.80
N GLY A 222 2.02 -27.95 -15.54
CA GLY A 222 1.60 -27.51 -14.21
C GLY A 222 2.76 -27.18 -13.25
N SER A 223 3.96 -26.89 -13.77
CA SER A 223 5.13 -26.66 -12.92
C SER A 223 5.26 -25.19 -12.50
N PHE A 224 5.46 -24.97 -11.20
CA PHE A 224 5.83 -23.67 -10.64
C PHE A 224 7.32 -23.68 -10.28
N GLN A 225 8.10 -22.79 -10.89
CA GLN A 225 9.56 -22.78 -10.81
C GLN A 225 10.04 -21.42 -10.31
N LEU A 226 10.73 -21.41 -9.16
CA LEU A 226 11.42 -20.22 -8.67
C LEU A 226 12.67 -19.95 -9.51
N LEU A 227 12.96 -18.67 -9.78
CA LEU A 227 14.21 -18.32 -10.45
C LEU A 227 15.43 -18.54 -9.54
N PRO A 228 16.60 -18.86 -10.11
CA PRO A 228 17.83 -19.04 -9.34
C PRO A 228 18.13 -17.85 -8.43
N GLY A 229 18.49 -18.12 -7.17
CA GLY A 229 18.81 -17.10 -6.17
C GLY A 229 17.59 -16.53 -5.41
N ILE A 230 16.36 -16.90 -5.79
CA ILE A 230 15.17 -16.54 -5.02
C ILE A 230 14.90 -17.58 -3.93
N SER A 231 14.90 -17.14 -2.68
CA SER A 231 14.53 -18.01 -1.54
C SER A 231 13.02 -18.21 -1.45
N ALA A 232 12.59 -19.46 -1.26
CA ALA A 232 11.20 -19.82 -1.02
C ALA A 232 10.61 -19.16 0.24
N ASP A 233 11.46 -18.79 1.21
CA ASP A 233 11.04 -18.07 2.42
C ASP A 233 10.35 -16.74 2.12
N ARG A 234 10.62 -16.13 0.95
CA ARG A 234 9.92 -14.93 0.49
C ARG A 234 8.41 -15.12 0.38
N PHE A 235 7.97 -16.34 0.05
CA PHE A 235 6.57 -16.69 -0.12
C PHE A 235 5.96 -17.35 1.12
N THR A 236 6.54 -17.08 2.30
CA THR A 236 5.99 -17.57 3.57
C THR A 236 5.43 -16.42 4.39
N LEU A 237 4.25 -16.63 4.97
CA LEU A 237 3.64 -15.70 5.91
C LEU A 237 4.33 -15.83 7.28
N LYS A 238 5.60 -15.43 7.33
CA LYS A 238 6.36 -15.26 8.56
C LYS A 238 5.98 -13.90 9.13
N GLY A 239 4.96 -13.88 9.99
CA GLY A 239 4.71 -12.69 10.81
C GLY A 239 5.99 -12.25 11.49
N ARG A 240 6.15 -10.94 11.73
CA ARG A 240 7.42 -10.35 12.20
C ARG A 240 8.04 -11.24 13.29
N HIS A 241 9.20 -11.84 12.99
CA HIS A 241 10.21 -11.93 14.03
C HIS A 241 10.41 -10.48 14.48
N LYS A 242 10.21 -10.20 15.78
CA LYS A 242 10.43 -8.89 16.39
C LYS A 242 11.57 -8.19 15.65
N SER A 243 11.26 -7.05 15.04
CA SER A 243 12.28 -6.17 14.48
C SER A 243 13.46 -6.09 15.46
N PRO A 244 14.72 -6.14 14.99
CA PRO A 244 15.84 -5.74 15.82
C PRO A 244 15.48 -4.39 16.47
N PRO A 245 15.83 -4.17 17.76
CA PRO A 245 15.45 -2.96 18.47
C PRO A 245 15.75 -1.76 17.57
N GLU A 246 14.74 -0.91 17.38
CA GLU A 246 14.90 0.35 16.67
C GLU A 246 16.15 1.01 17.21
N ILE A 247 17.17 1.17 16.36
CA ILE A 247 18.20 2.16 16.60
C ILE A 247 17.40 3.45 16.73
N PRO A 248 17.45 4.14 17.89
CA PRO A 248 16.61 5.30 18.09
C PRO A 248 16.90 6.29 16.97
N ASP A 249 15.88 6.54 16.15
CA ASP A 249 15.87 7.70 15.28
C ASP A 249 16.09 8.89 16.20
N ASN A 250 17.26 9.51 16.08
CA ASN A 250 17.54 10.81 16.67
C ASN A 250 16.65 11.81 15.94
N SER A 251 15.36 11.82 16.27
CA SER A 251 14.43 12.86 15.86
C SER A 251 14.86 14.14 16.59
N CYS A 252 15.76 14.86 15.94
CA CYS A 252 16.00 16.26 16.16
C CYS A 252 14.65 17.00 16.05
N GLY A 253 14.28 17.74 17.09
CA GLY A 253 13.17 18.71 16.97
C GLY A 253 12.45 19.12 18.25
N LEU A 254 12.47 18.33 19.33
CA LEU A 254 11.72 18.70 20.56
C LEU A 254 12.56 18.72 21.85
N GLY A 255 13.60 17.89 21.94
CA GLY A 255 14.46 17.83 23.14
C GLY A 255 15.46 18.99 23.27
N VAL A 256 15.90 19.56 22.14
CA VAL A 256 16.90 20.64 22.13
C VAL A 256 16.29 21.95 22.63
N SER A 257 15.02 22.25 22.31
CA SER A 257 14.33 23.47 22.76
C SER A 257 14.03 23.49 24.25
N ALA A 258 13.67 22.34 24.85
CA ALA A 258 13.45 22.24 26.29
C ALA A 258 14.77 22.35 27.06
N LEU A 259 15.83 21.69 26.61
CA LEU A 259 17.14 21.72 27.27
C LEU A 259 17.81 23.10 27.16
N THR A 260 17.76 23.73 25.98
CA THR A 260 18.24 25.11 25.81
C THR A 260 17.41 26.10 26.62
N GLY A 261 16.08 25.93 26.69
CA GLY A 261 15.21 26.75 27.54
C GLY A 261 15.56 26.64 29.04
N VAL A 262 15.83 25.44 29.53
CA VAL A 262 16.24 25.20 30.92
C VAL A 262 17.63 25.79 31.21
N ILE A 263 18.59 25.62 30.30
CA ILE A 263 19.95 26.16 30.46
C ILE A 263 19.92 27.71 30.47
N VAL A 264 19.22 28.31 29.50
CA VAL A 264 19.09 29.79 29.42
C VAL A 264 18.33 30.32 30.64
N GLY A 265 17.26 29.66 31.08
CA GLY A 265 16.52 30.03 32.29
C GLY A 265 17.36 29.93 33.57
N ALA A 266 18.16 28.88 33.71
CA ALA A 266 19.05 28.70 34.86
C ALA A 266 20.18 29.74 34.89
N VAL A 267 20.77 30.05 33.74
CA VAL A 267 21.82 31.09 33.63
C VAL A 267 21.25 32.47 33.95
N LEU A 268 20.09 32.82 33.40
CA LEU A 268 19.43 34.10 33.70
C LEU A 268 19.02 34.20 35.18
N GLY A 269 18.53 33.11 35.76
CA GLY A 269 18.20 33.03 37.19
C GLY A 269 19.44 33.22 38.08
N ALA A 270 20.56 32.58 37.73
CA ALA A 270 21.81 32.75 38.47
C ALA A 270 22.34 34.18 38.39
N VAL A 271 22.28 34.81 37.20
CA VAL A 271 22.70 36.21 37.02
C VAL A 271 21.82 37.16 37.83
N MET A 272 20.50 36.95 37.86
CA MET A 272 19.58 37.73 38.70
C MET A 272 19.88 37.58 40.20
N LEU A 273 20.19 36.38 40.66
CA LEU A 273 20.51 36.14 42.07
C LEU A 273 21.85 36.79 42.46
N ILE A 274 22.84 36.74 41.57
CA ILE A 274 24.13 37.40 41.78
C ILE A 274 23.96 38.93 41.81
N THR A 275 23.22 39.50 40.87
CA THR A 275 22.93 40.96 40.88
C THR A 275 22.14 41.37 42.11
N PHE A 276 21.12 40.61 42.51
CA PHE A 276 20.37 40.85 43.74
C PHE A 276 21.26 40.77 45.00
N TYR A 277 22.19 39.80 45.04
CA TYR A 277 23.16 39.70 46.12
C TYR A 277 24.06 40.94 46.20
N PHE A 278 24.58 41.43 45.07
CA PHE A 278 25.40 42.65 45.05
C PHE A 278 24.60 43.90 45.40
N ILE A 279 23.35 44.01 44.95
CA ILE A 279 22.44 45.09 45.36
C ILE A 279 22.21 45.02 46.88
N ARG A 280 21.86 43.86 47.42
CA ARG A 280 21.65 43.70 48.87
C ARG A 280 22.92 43.96 49.68
N LYS A 281 24.10 43.66 49.15
CA LYS A 281 25.38 43.91 49.80
C LYS A 281 25.77 45.39 49.80
N ASN A 282 25.45 46.12 48.72
CA ASN A 282 25.86 47.51 48.55
C ASN A 282 24.80 48.54 48.97
N TYR A 283 23.52 48.16 49.06
CA TYR A 283 22.43 49.04 49.51
C TYR A 283 22.00 48.65 50.93
N LYS A 284 22.64 49.27 51.93
CA LYS A 284 22.19 49.23 53.33
C LYS A 284 20.99 50.17 53.45
N ILE A 285 19.77 49.62 53.47
CA ILE A 285 18.55 50.41 53.67
C ILE A 285 18.57 50.96 55.10
N THR A 286 18.99 52.21 55.26
CA THR A 286 18.92 52.93 56.52
C THR A 286 17.48 53.42 56.70
N ILE A 287 16.67 52.66 57.45
CA ILE A 287 15.33 53.09 57.84
C ILE A 287 15.49 54.08 58.99
N GLU A 288 15.48 55.38 58.72
CA GLU A 288 15.37 56.39 59.77
C GLU A 288 13.93 56.41 60.31
N ARG A 289 13.74 55.92 61.55
CA ARG A 289 12.54 56.19 62.34
C ARG A 289 12.68 57.57 62.98
N ARG A 290 11.84 58.53 62.58
CA ARG A 290 11.64 59.77 63.35
C ARG A 290 10.69 59.51 64.53
N THR A 291 11.22 59.56 65.74
CA THR A 291 10.47 59.69 66.99
C THR A 291 10.16 61.17 67.26
N GLN A 292 8.91 61.46 67.61
CA GLN A 292 8.45 62.75 68.15
C GLN A 292 8.98 62.97 69.58
N ALA A 293 9.47 64.19 69.87
CA ALA A 293 9.19 65.00 71.08
C ALA A 293 9.98 66.34 71.03
N GLU A 294 9.23 67.46 71.12
CA GLU A 294 9.45 68.75 71.83
C GLU A 294 10.87 69.37 71.94
N GLU A 295 11.14 70.68 71.85
CA GLU A 295 10.35 71.93 71.74
C GLU A 295 11.32 73.11 71.44
N CYS A 296 10.75 74.28 71.11
CA CYS A 296 11.27 75.66 71.31
C CYS A 296 11.86 76.46 70.11
N ASN A 297 10.97 77.30 69.55
CA ASN A 297 11.15 78.69 69.13
C ASN A 297 12.21 79.10 68.09
N THR A 298 11.77 79.52 66.89
CA THR A 298 11.46 80.95 66.60
C THR A 298 11.16 81.20 65.11
N ALA A 299 10.16 82.06 64.88
CA ALA A 299 10.07 83.06 63.81
C ALA A 299 9.92 82.66 62.31
N LYS A 300 8.68 82.90 61.84
CA LYS A 300 8.32 83.77 60.69
C LYS A 300 8.84 83.42 59.27
N HIS A 301 7.92 83.06 58.35
CA HIS A 301 7.29 83.97 57.35
C HIS A 301 6.78 83.21 56.09
N ARG A 302 5.46 83.36 55.85
CA ARG A 302 4.76 83.64 54.57
C ARG A 302 4.83 82.65 53.38
N GLN A 303 3.60 82.25 52.99
CA GLN A 303 3.00 82.27 51.62
C GLN A 303 3.58 81.27 50.58
N LEU A 304 2.84 80.62 49.68
CA LEU A 304 1.46 80.65 49.19
C LEU A 304 1.32 79.50 48.16
N ARG A 305 0.13 78.85 48.12
CA ARG A 305 -0.69 78.61 46.90
C ARG A 305 -0.30 77.48 45.92
N GLU A 306 -1.05 76.37 45.96
CA GLU A 306 -2.14 75.93 45.04
C GLU A 306 -1.68 75.47 43.64
N ASP A 307 -2.07 74.22 43.34
CA ASP A 307 -2.60 73.67 42.10
C ASP A 307 -1.76 73.71 40.80
N SER A 308 -1.52 72.53 40.22
CA SER A 308 -2.44 72.07 39.16
C SER A 308 -2.21 70.60 38.78
N ILE A 309 -3.34 69.92 38.58
CA ILE A 309 -3.49 68.67 37.87
C ILE A 309 -3.36 68.95 36.37
N ARG A 310 -2.62 68.11 35.64
CA ARG A 310 -2.90 67.88 34.22
C ARG A 310 -2.59 66.45 33.80
N SER A 311 -3.66 65.68 33.70
CA SER A 311 -3.81 64.59 32.73
C SER A 311 -3.72 65.15 31.30
N ASN A 312 -3.15 64.40 30.36
CA ASN A 312 -3.74 64.22 29.04
C ASN A 312 -3.15 63.02 28.29
N PHE A 313 -4.03 62.49 27.46
CA PHE A 313 -4.07 61.21 26.74
C PHE A 313 -3.22 61.15 25.46
N SER A 314 -3.07 59.90 24.97
CA SER A 314 -3.08 59.42 23.56
C SER A 314 -1.90 59.85 22.65
N VAL A 315 -1.38 59.00 21.78
CA VAL A 315 -1.97 57.94 20.92
C VAL A 315 -1.10 56.69 20.92
#